data_AF-A0A7C7P966-F1
#
_entry.id   AF-A0A7C7P966-F1
#
_cell.length_a   1.000
_cell.length_b   1.000
_cell.length_c   1.000
_cell.angle_alpha   90.00
_cell.angle_beta   90.00
_cell.angle_gamma   90.00
#
_symmetry.space_group_name_H-M   'P 1'
#
loop_
_entity.id
_entity.type
_entity.pdbx_description
1 polymer ?
#
loop_
_entity_poly.entity_id
_entity_poly.type
_entity_poly.pdbx_seq_one_letter_code
_entity_poly.pdbx_strand_id
1 'polypeptide(L)'
;MRLNVEADKLLKASVPSEANTDSHNSVLDTQVNRTSPRSLDPIKDVLDVRGLRSDPSLDMLEVFLDSSVRDGLSKVTVIHGKGTGALRNTIRETLMSHPLVSSFGPERDSLGGDGATYIILN
;
A
#
# COMPACT_ATOMS: atom_id res chain seq x y z
N MET A 1 -46.47 -36.72 -18.89
CA MET A 1 -45.67 -36.81 -17.65
C MET A 1 -44.80 -35.55 -17.62
N ARG A 2 -44.99 -34.52 -16.77
CA ARG A 2 -44.87 -34.48 -15.29
C ARG A 2 -43.56 -35.18 -14.86
N LEU A 3 -42.54 -34.61 -14.20
CA LEU A 3 -42.36 -33.45 -13.30
C LEU A 3 -40.84 -33.10 -13.17
N ASN A 4 -40.53 -31.82 -12.91
CA ASN A 4 -39.67 -31.17 -11.87
C ASN A 4 -38.26 -31.76 -11.55
N VAL A 5 -37.19 -31.01 -11.22
CA VAL A 5 -36.96 -30.10 -10.06
C VAL A 5 -35.71 -29.19 -10.28
N GLU A 6 -35.71 -28.03 -9.61
CA GLU A 6 -34.76 -26.89 -9.56
C GLU A 6 -33.31 -27.12 -9.06
N ALA A 7 -32.40 -26.17 -9.38
CA ALA A 7 -31.54 -25.46 -8.39
C ALA A 7 -30.80 -24.23 -8.98
N ASP A 8 -31.18 -23.05 -8.47
CA ASP A 8 -30.47 -21.76 -8.28
C ASP A 8 -28.92 -21.80 -8.19
N LYS A 9 -28.08 -20.77 -8.37
CA LYS A 9 -28.17 -19.29 -8.38
C LYS A 9 -26.77 -18.68 -8.73
N LEU A 10 -26.76 -17.51 -9.41
CA LEU A 10 -25.83 -16.34 -9.28
C LEU A 10 -24.32 -16.48 -9.59
N LEU A 11 -23.58 -15.50 -10.14
CA LEU A 11 -23.84 -14.17 -10.74
C LEU A 11 -22.61 -13.77 -11.58
N LYS A 12 -22.87 -12.92 -12.58
CA LYS A 12 -21.97 -12.46 -13.65
C LYS A 12 -21.14 -11.26 -13.21
N ALA A 13 -19.89 -11.17 -13.67
CA ALA A 13 -19.17 -9.90 -13.79
C ALA A 13 -19.18 -9.47 -15.26
N SER A 14 -19.83 -8.35 -15.56
CA SER A 14 -19.88 -7.73 -16.89
C SER A 14 -19.47 -6.27 -16.79
N VAL A 15 -18.42 -5.91 -17.53
CA VAL A 15 -18.11 -4.54 -17.97
C VAL A 15 -19.16 -4.16 -19.03
N PRO A 16 -19.73 -2.93 -19.00
CA PRO A 16 -19.41 -1.88 -20.00
C PRO A 16 -19.39 -0.46 -19.35
N SER A 17 -18.51 0.47 -19.75
CA SER A 17 -18.52 1.37 -20.92
C SER A 17 -19.62 2.45 -20.93
N GLU A 18 -19.20 3.66 -21.32
CA GLU A 18 -19.95 4.88 -21.73
C GLU A 18 -20.24 5.91 -20.61
N ALA A 19 -19.65 7.12 -20.56
CA ALA A 19 -19.58 8.25 -21.50
C ALA A 19 -20.90 9.04 -21.64
N ASN A 20 -21.08 10.15 -20.91
CA ASN A 20 -21.34 11.49 -21.45
C ASN A 20 -21.72 12.53 -20.38
N THR A 21 -21.05 13.68 -20.48
CA THR A 21 -21.52 15.07 -20.41
C THR A 21 -22.87 15.36 -19.74
N ASP A 22 -22.86 16.22 -18.71
CA ASP A 22 -23.84 17.30 -18.55
C ASP A 22 -23.29 18.41 -17.65
N SER A 23 -23.01 19.56 -18.27
CA SER A 23 -22.64 20.82 -17.64
C SER A 23 -23.88 21.71 -17.60
N HIS A 24 -24.48 21.98 -16.43
CA HIS A 24 -25.32 23.16 -16.20
C HIS A 24 -25.35 23.59 -14.71
N ASN A 25 -25.30 24.91 -14.51
CA ASN A 25 -25.05 25.70 -13.30
C ASN A 25 -25.94 25.46 -12.06
N SER A 26 -25.36 25.70 -10.88
CA SER A 26 -25.93 26.72 -9.97
C SER A 26 -24.86 27.28 -9.03
N VAL A 27 -24.81 28.61 -9.00
CA VAL A 27 -24.04 29.47 -8.11
C VAL A 27 -24.52 29.38 -6.65
N LEU A 28 -23.58 29.71 -5.74
CA LEU A 28 -23.73 30.05 -4.31
C LEU A 28 -23.83 28.87 -3.33
N ASP A 29 -22.72 28.55 -2.66
CA ASP A 29 -22.64 28.88 -1.23
C ASP A 29 -21.19 28.91 -0.73
N THR A 30 -20.90 30.00 -0.03
CA THR A 30 -19.64 30.24 0.68
C THR A 30 -19.77 29.59 2.04
N GLN A 31 -18.85 28.68 2.39
CA GLN A 31 -18.17 28.57 3.70
C GLN A 31 -17.75 27.13 4.05
N VAL A 32 -16.44 27.00 4.31
CA VAL A 32 -15.84 26.22 5.40
C VAL A 32 -16.16 24.72 5.43
N ASN A 33 -15.25 23.90 4.90
CA ASN A 33 -14.41 22.99 5.70
C ASN A 33 -13.47 22.19 4.77
N ARG A 34 -12.23 22.67 4.56
CA ARG A 34 -11.18 21.93 3.81
C ARG A 34 -10.47 20.88 4.67
N THR A 35 -11.21 20.14 5.47
CA THR A 35 -10.79 18.79 5.84
C THR A 35 -11.54 17.86 4.91
N SER A 36 -11.03 17.69 3.69
CA SER A 36 -11.40 16.53 2.89
C SER A 36 -11.29 15.33 3.81
N PRO A 37 -12.36 14.54 4.03
CA PRO A 37 -12.24 13.31 4.78
C PRO A 37 -11.11 12.55 4.10
N ARG A 38 -10.02 12.36 4.85
CA ARG A 38 -8.86 11.59 4.43
C ARG A 38 -9.41 10.38 3.68
N SER A 39 -9.07 10.25 2.39
CA SER A 39 -9.43 9.05 1.62
C SER A 39 -9.22 7.87 2.56
N LEU A 40 -10.26 7.07 2.80
CA LEU A 40 -10.23 5.95 3.74
C LEU A 40 -9.39 4.79 3.17
N ASP A 41 -8.28 5.14 2.52
CA ASP A 41 -7.28 4.19 2.11
C ASP A 41 -6.76 3.53 3.39
N PRO A 42 -6.85 2.19 3.49
CA PRO A 42 -6.38 1.49 4.66
C PRO A 42 -4.91 1.86 4.93
N ILE A 43 -4.62 2.21 6.19
CA ILE A 43 -3.23 2.41 6.63
C ILE A 43 -2.49 1.09 6.41
N LYS A 44 -1.37 1.15 5.67
CA LYS A 44 -0.53 -0.01 5.37
C LYS A 44 0.75 0.10 6.18
N ASP A 45 1.04 -0.92 6.97
CA ASP A 45 2.29 -1.10 7.70
C ASP A 45 3.30 -1.99 6.95
N VAL A 46 2.93 -2.46 5.75
CA VAL A 46 3.75 -3.31 4.90
C VAL A 46 3.92 -2.71 3.50
N LEU A 47 5.18 -2.62 3.07
CA LEU A 47 5.58 -2.32 1.70
C LEU A 47 6.13 -3.58 1.03
N ASP A 48 5.61 -3.95 -0.13
CA ASP A 48 6.12 -5.06 -0.95
C ASP A 48 6.80 -4.53 -2.21
N VAL A 49 8.10 -4.81 -2.35
CA VAL A 49 8.93 -4.38 -3.49
C VAL A 49 9.55 -5.58 -4.21
N ARG A 50 9.01 -6.79 -4.00
CA ARG A 50 9.53 -8.00 -4.66
C ARG A 50 9.44 -7.89 -6.18
N GLY A 51 10.52 -8.30 -6.85
CA GLY A 51 10.61 -8.29 -8.31
C GLY A 51 10.87 -6.91 -8.92
N LEU A 52 10.92 -5.85 -8.10
CA LEU A 52 11.31 -4.52 -8.55
C LEU A 52 12.83 -4.40 -8.64
N ARG A 53 13.28 -3.41 -9.42
CA ARG A 53 14.67 -2.98 -9.45
C ARG A 53 14.98 -2.12 -8.23
N SER A 54 16.26 -1.96 -7.90
CA SER A 54 16.72 -1.18 -6.74
C SER A 54 16.14 0.24 -6.75
N ASP A 55 16.35 1.01 -7.82
CA ASP A 55 15.95 2.43 -7.90
C ASP A 55 14.44 2.65 -7.61
N PRO A 56 13.48 2.03 -8.33
CA PRO A 56 12.06 2.24 -8.02
C PRO A 56 11.67 1.72 -6.64
N SER A 57 12.39 0.74 -6.09
CA SER A 57 12.12 0.25 -4.74
C SER A 57 12.52 1.27 -3.67
N LEU A 58 13.61 2.00 -3.89
CA LEU A 58 14.05 3.07 -2.99
C LEU A 58 13.10 4.27 -3.04
N ASP A 59 12.65 4.66 -4.23
CA ASP A 59 11.65 5.72 -4.37
C ASP A 59 10.35 5.38 -3.63
N MET A 60 9.88 4.12 -3.76
CA MET A 60 8.71 3.64 -3.02
C MET A 60 8.95 3.55 -1.51
N LEU A 61 10.16 3.19 -1.10
CA LEU A 61 10.55 3.12 0.31
C LEU A 61 10.47 4.50 0.96
N GLU A 62 11.03 5.53 0.31
CA GLU A 62 11.02 6.92 0.82
C GLU A 62 9.59 7.41 1.09
N VAL A 63 8.74 7.32 0.05
CA VAL A 63 7.34 7.74 0.13
C VAL A 63 6.59 6.93 1.20
N PHE A 64 6.90 5.64 1.33
CA PHE A 64 6.31 4.78 2.32
C PHE A 64 6.69 5.19 3.75
N LEU A 65 7.98 5.46 4.04
CA LEU A 65 8.43 5.88 5.36
C LEU A 65 7.81 7.22 5.78
N ASP A 66 7.79 8.20 4.87
CA ASP A 66 7.12 9.49 5.09
C ASP A 66 5.64 9.31 5.42
N SER A 67 4.94 8.51 4.62
CA SER A 67 3.52 8.24 4.85
C SER A 67 3.29 7.52 6.17
N SER A 68 4.17 6.59 6.55
CA SER A 68 4.05 5.79 7.77
C SER A 68 4.20 6.64 9.03
N VAL A 69 5.17 7.57 9.03
CA VAL A 69 5.35 8.53 10.14
C VAL A 69 4.16 9.47 10.23
N ARG A 70 3.67 10.00 9.09
CA ARG A 70 2.47 10.84 9.05
C ARG A 70 1.22 10.11 9.53
N ASP A 71 1.20 8.79 9.41
CA ASP A 71 0.09 7.93 9.84
C ASP A 71 0.22 7.49 11.30
N GLY A 72 1.31 7.90 11.97
CA GLY A 72 1.58 7.59 13.37
C GLY A 72 2.00 6.15 13.61
N LEU A 73 2.52 5.46 12.58
CA LEU A 73 3.05 4.11 12.74
C LEU A 73 4.41 4.16 13.43
N SER A 74 4.59 3.29 14.42
CA SER A 74 5.88 3.12 15.12
C SER A 74 6.76 2.04 14.51
N LYS A 75 6.15 1.09 13.79
CA LYS A 75 6.84 -0.03 13.16
C LYS A 75 6.21 -0.31 11.81
N VAL A 76 7.07 -0.54 10.81
CA VAL A 76 6.67 -0.99 9.47
C VAL A 76 7.57 -2.12 8.98
N THR A 77 7.13 -2.81 7.93
CA THR A 77 7.83 -3.94 7.32
C THR A 77 8.00 -3.72 5.82
N VAL A 78 9.19 -4.02 5.30
CA VAL A 78 9.48 -3.98 3.86
C VAL A 78 9.83 -5.39 3.39
N ILE A 79 9.03 -5.93 2.47
CA ILE A 79 9.25 -7.23 1.85
C ILE A 79 10.03 -7.01 0.55
N HIS A 80 11.30 -7.38 0.57
CA HIS A 80 12.19 -7.32 -0.60
C HIS A 80 12.49 -8.70 -1.18
N GLY A 81 12.10 -9.77 -0.49
CA GLY A 81 12.39 -11.15 -0.85
C GLY A 81 13.82 -11.56 -0.48
N LYS A 82 14.09 -12.87 -0.56
CA LYS A 82 15.41 -13.45 -0.21
C LYS A 82 16.39 -13.33 -1.37
N GLY A 83 16.02 -13.86 -2.54
CA GLY A 83 16.74 -13.74 -3.81
C GLY A 83 18.26 -13.87 -3.68
N THR A 84 18.99 -13.02 -4.41
CA THR A 84 20.44 -12.82 -4.26
C THR A 84 20.80 -11.91 -3.08
N GLY A 85 19.80 -11.32 -2.40
CA GLY A 85 19.99 -10.32 -1.36
C GLY A 85 20.34 -8.92 -1.86
N ALA A 86 20.39 -8.67 -3.18
CA ALA A 86 20.72 -7.36 -3.72
C ALA A 86 19.77 -6.27 -3.18
N LEU A 87 18.46 -6.50 -3.26
CA LEU A 87 17.46 -5.54 -2.82
C LEU A 87 17.46 -5.35 -1.30
N ARG A 88 17.67 -6.44 -0.53
CA ARG A 88 17.87 -6.39 0.93
C ARG A 88 19.04 -5.48 1.28
N ASN A 89 20.18 -5.67 0.62
CA ASN A 89 21.40 -4.92 0.91
C ASN A 89 21.22 -3.43 0.59
N THR A 90 20.70 -3.10 -0.60
CA THR A 90 20.43 -1.71 -0.98
C THR A 90 19.46 -1.02 -0.03
N ILE A 91 18.34 -1.65 0.30
CA ILE A 91 17.36 -1.09 1.25
C ILE A 91 18.02 -0.84 2.60
N ARG A 92 18.74 -1.84 3.14
CA ARG A 92 19.38 -1.71 4.46
C ARG A 92 20.46 -0.64 4.48
N GLU A 93 21.20 -0.46 3.38
CA GLU A 93 22.18 0.63 3.24
C GLU A 93 21.50 1.99 3.28
N THR A 94 20.41 2.18 2.55
CA THR A 94 19.61 3.42 2.60
C THR A 94 19.07 3.70 4.01
N LEU A 95 18.59 2.67 4.72
CA LEU A 95 18.04 2.82 6.07
C LEU A 95 19.09 3.22 7.11
N MET A 96 20.39 2.94 6.92
CA MET A 96 21.44 3.30 7.88
C MET A 96 21.57 4.80 8.09
N SER A 97 21.28 5.60 7.06
CA SER A 97 21.39 7.06 7.10
C SER A 97 20.04 7.78 7.05
N HIS A 98 18.93 7.05 7.13
CA HIS A 98 17.60 7.62 6.93
C HIS A 98 17.10 8.34 8.21
N PRO A 99 16.71 9.62 8.15
CA PRO A 99 16.40 10.43 9.33
C PRO A 99 15.14 9.99 10.09
N LEU A 100 14.20 9.35 9.40
CA LEU A 100 12.96 8.83 10.01
C LEU A 100 13.12 7.45 10.66
N VAL A 101 14.30 6.82 10.56
CA VAL A 101 14.52 5.46 11.03
C VAL A 101 15.27 5.47 12.35
N SER A 102 14.69 4.82 13.35
CA SER A 102 15.30 4.59 14.67
C SER A 102 16.18 3.36 14.67
N SER A 103 15.65 2.24 14.15
CA SER A 103 16.37 0.97 14.04
C SER A 103 15.72 0.07 13.00
N PHE A 104 16.46 -0.91 12.48
CA PHE A 104 15.94 -1.88 11.52
C PHE A 104 16.69 -3.20 11.61
N GLY A 105 16.09 -4.27 11.10
CA GLY A 105 16.70 -5.59 11.11
C GLY A 105 15.91 -6.64 10.33
N PRO A 106 16.42 -7.87 10.25
CA PRO A 106 15.64 -8.97 9.67
C PRO A 106 14.39 -9.19 10.52
N GLU A 107 13.25 -9.39 9.88
CA GLU A 107 12.01 -9.68 10.58
C GLU A 107 12.00 -11.14 11.10
N ARG A 108 11.04 -11.48 11.96
CA ARG A 108 10.87 -12.84 12.48
C ARG A 108 10.63 -13.84 11.33
N ASP A 109 11.05 -15.10 11.52
CA ASP A 109 10.87 -16.14 10.51
C ASP A 109 9.40 -16.33 10.08
N SER A 110 8.45 -16.20 11.01
CA SER A 110 7.01 -16.26 10.75
C SER A 110 6.48 -15.13 9.87
N LEU A 111 7.26 -14.06 9.71
CA LEU A 111 6.90 -12.82 9.01
C LEU A 111 7.86 -12.53 7.83
N GLY A 112 8.65 -13.54 7.41
CA GLY A 112 9.50 -13.46 6.21
C GLY A 112 10.99 -13.64 6.48
N GLY A 113 11.44 -13.58 7.74
CA GLY A 113 12.85 -13.75 8.09
C GLY A 113 13.74 -12.75 7.36
N ASP A 114 14.86 -13.23 6.83
CA ASP A 114 15.77 -12.44 5.99
C ASP A 114 15.17 -11.96 4.65
N GLY A 115 13.95 -12.38 4.30
CA GLY A 115 13.22 -11.87 3.13
C GLY A 115 12.43 -10.58 3.38
N ALA A 116 12.39 -10.13 4.65
CA ALA A 116 11.72 -8.92 5.07
C ALA A 116 12.57 -8.16 6.09
N THR A 117 12.52 -6.84 6.02
CA THR A 117 13.19 -5.96 6.97
C THR A 117 12.14 -5.23 7.79
N TYR A 118 12.21 -5.34 9.11
CA TYR A 118 11.43 -4.50 10.01
C TYR A 118 12.13 -3.16 10.19
N ILE A 119 11.34 -2.11 10.39
CA ILE A 119 11.83 -0.74 10.58
C ILE A 119 11.05 -0.12 11.74
N ILE A 120 11.77 0.40 12.73
CA ILE A 120 11.22 1.22 13.81
C ILE A 120 11.38 2.67 13.42
N LEU A 121 10.29 3.43 13.46
CA LEU A 121 10.22 4.83 13.07
C LEU A 121 10.38 5.75 14.28
N ASN A 122 10.85 6.97 14.02
CA ASN A 122 11.00 8.04 15.02
C ASN A 122 9.68 8.76 15.32
#